data_AF-A0A4R4ZGE4-F1
#
_entry.id   AF-A0A4R4ZGE4-F1
#
_cell.length_a   1.000
_cell.length_b   1.000
_cell.length_c   1.000
_cell.angle_alpha   90.00
_cell.angle_beta   90.00
_cell.angle_gamma   90.00
#
_symmetry.space_group_name_H-M   'P 1'
#
loop_
_entity.id
_entity.type
_entity.pdbx_description
1 polymer ?
#
loop_
_entity_poly.entity_id
_entity_poly.type
_entity_poly.pdbx_seq_one_letter_code
_entity_poly.pdbx_strand_id
1 'polypeptide(L)'
;MVSMWLTIAVALIGVLGTLCAGWLTGRRADRQLRDEREARQFEQDRASKKRLYADVMRAARAFGRAVVSEQGVPVLRDALGRLADVTSDVALETPDLAERSLGQVLEKAERLLTLAVQRPATNEVITETLTDFHSAVEALNGRLNAEINPRRPH
;
A
#
# COMPACT_ATOMS: atom_id res chain seq x y z
N MET A 1 43.73 57.87 18.25
CA MET A 1 42.28 57.52 18.36
C MET A 1 41.77 56.59 17.25
N VAL A 2 42.44 56.47 16.08
CA VAL A 2 42.01 55.59 14.96
C VAL A 2 42.12 54.08 15.29
N SER A 3 43.05 53.69 16.18
CA SER A 3 43.32 52.29 16.49
C SER A 3 42.20 51.56 17.25
N MET A 4 41.37 52.26 18.04
CA MET A 4 40.29 51.65 18.83
C MET A 4 39.05 51.33 17.99
N TRP A 5 38.80 52.10 16.93
CA TRP A 5 37.68 51.87 16.01
C TRP A 5 37.91 50.66 15.11
N LEU A 6 39.17 50.41 14.72
CA LEU A 6 39.54 49.28 13.88
C LEU A 6 39.35 47.93 14.61
N THR A 7 39.70 47.86 15.90
CA THR A 7 39.54 46.66 16.71
C THR A 7 38.06 46.35 16.99
N ILE A 8 37.24 47.38 17.21
CA ILE A 8 35.78 47.22 17.38
C ILE A 8 35.14 46.71 16.07
N ALA A 9 35.56 47.22 14.92
CA ALA A 9 35.05 46.79 13.62
C ALA A 9 35.39 45.32 13.31
N VAL A 10 36.63 44.88 13.59
CA VAL A 10 37.04 43.48 13.39
C VAL A 10 36.30 42.54 14.34
N ALA A 11 36.09 42.94 15.59
CA ALA A 11 35.31 42.16 16.55
C ALA A 11 33.83 42.00 16.11
N LEU A 12 33.21 43.07 15.60
CA LEU A 12 31.84 43.02 15.08
C LEU A 12 31.70 42.11 13.85
N ILE A 13 32.66 42.14 12.92
CA ILE A 13 32.67 41.27 11.74
C ILE A 13 32.83 39.80 12.15
N GLY A 14 33.67 39.50 13.15
CA GLY A 14 33.83 38.15 13.69
C GLY A 14 32.54 37.58 14.27
N VAL A 15 31.83 38.37 15.08
CA VAL A 15 30.54 37.97 15.68
C VAL A 15 29.47 37.76 14.62
N LEU A 16 29.37 38.68 13.64
CA LEU A 16 28.46 38.54 12.50
C LEU A 16 28.75 37.30 11.64
N GLY A 17 30.03 36.99 11.42
CA GLY A 17 30.44 35.77 10.69
C GLY A 17 29.98 34.49 11.40
N THR A 18 30.12 34.42 12.72
CA THR A 18 29.68 33.24 13.50
C THR A 18 28.16 33.08 13.56
N LEU A 19 27.41 34.18 13.63
CA LEU A 19 25.93 34.16 13.58
C LEU A 19 25.42 33.73 12.20
N CYS A 20 26.02 34.23 11.11
CA CYS A 20 25.66 33.81 9.75
C CYS A 20 26.00 32.33 9.48
N ALA A 21 27.13 31.84 10.00
CA ALA A 21 27.50 30.43 9.89
C ALA A 21 26.51 29.51 10.63
N GLY A 22 26.13 29.87 11.86
CA GLY A 22 25.13 29.13 12.65
C GLY A 22 23.73 29.10 12.04
N TRP A 23 23.33 30.19 11.36
CA TRP A 23 22.04 30.26 10.68
C TRP A 23 21.98 29.42 9.40
N LEU A 24 23.09 29.35 8.65
CA LEU A 24 23.23 28.49 7.45
C LEU A 24 23.28 27.00 7.81
N THR A 25 23.97 26.61 8.88
CA THR A 25 23.97 25.22 9.36
C THR A 25 22.64 24.82 9.98
N GLY A 26 22.00 25.70 10.75
CA GLY A 26 20.66 25.46 11.31
C GLY A 26 19.60 25.20 10.23
N ARG A 27 19.58 26.01 9.16
CA ARG A 27 18.67 25.80 8.01
C ARG A 27 18.92 24.50 7.25
N ARG A 28 20.16 24.03 7.17
CA ARG A 28 20.50 22.75 6.53
C ARG A 28 20.09 21.57 7.41
N ALA A 29 20.31 21.66 8.72
CA ALA A 29 19.87 20.65 9.68
C ALA A 29 18.34 20.53 9.72
N ASP A 30 17.60 21.65 9.68
CA ASP A 30 16.14 21.63 9.63
C ASP A 30 15.59 21.01 8.33
N ARG A 31 16.26 21.22 7.19
CA ARG A 31 15.90 20.56 5.93
C ARG A 31 16.16 19.06 5.99
N GLN A 32 17.34 18.65 6.46
CA GLN A 32 17.67 17.23 6.63
C GLN A 32 16.70 16.51 7.58
N LEU A 33 16.32 17.14 8.69
CA LEU A 33 15.34 16.58 9.62
C LEU A 33 13.94 16.46 9.03
N ARG A 34 13.54 17.37 8.13
CA ARG A 34 12.27 17.28 7.40
C ARG A 34 12.33 16.16 6.36
N ASP A 35 13.39 16.10 5.57
CA ASP A 35 13.60 15.05 4.56
C ASP A 35 13.63 13.66 5.23
N GLU A 36 14.26 13.53 6.40
CA GLU A 36 14.24 12.28 7.20
C GLU A 36 12.84 11.92 7.71
N ARG A 37 12.05 12.90 8.15
CA ARG A 37 10.67 12.65 8.63
C ARG A 37 9.77 12.24 7.48
N GLU A 38 9.86 12.91 6.33
CA GLU A 38 9.12 12.58 5.13
C GLU A 38 9.51 11.19 4.59
N ALA A 39 10.80 10.86 4.60
CA ALA A 39 11.27 9.53 4.23
C ALA A 39 10.71 8.44 5.17
N ARG A 40 10.69 8.68 6.49
CA ARG A 40 10.12 7.74 7.46
C ARG A 40 8.61 7.60 7.30
N GLN A 41 7.89 8.68 7.06
CA GLN A 41 6.44 8.63 6.80
C GLN A 41 6.15 7.85 5.53
N PHE A 42 6.89 8.10 4.45
CA PHE A 42 6.77 7.35 3.21
C PHE A 42 7.06 5.85 3.39
N GLU A 43 8.08 5.50 4.17
CA GLU A 43 8.37 4.10 4.51
C GLU A 43 7.26 3.45 5.34
N GLN A 44 6.69 4.18 6.31
CA GLN A 44 5.57 3.71 7.13
C GLN A 44 4.30 3.49 6.29
N ASP A 45 3.95 4.43 5.43
CA ASP A 45 2.79 4.33 4.54
C ASP A 45 2.96 3.15 3.58
N ARG A 46 4.15 3.00 2.99
CA ARG A 46 4.48 1.86 2.12
C ARG A 46 4.41 0.54 2.87
N ALA A 47 4.87 0.48 4.12
CA ALA A 47 4.77 -0.71 4.97
C ALA A 47 3.33 -1.04 5.33
N SER A 48 2.51 -0.01 5.62
CA SER A 48 1.08 -0.16 5.89
C SER A 48 0.33 -0.73 4.67
N LYS A 49 0.50 -0.11 3.49
CA LYS A 49 -0.07 -0.59 2.22
C LYS A 49 0.36 -2.03 1.91
N LYS A 50 1.65 -2.36 2.09
CA LYS A 50 2.15 -3.74 1.91
C LYS A 50 1.44 -4.76 2.80
N ARG A 51 1.12 -4.40 4.05
CA ARG A 51 0.40 -5.29 4.98
C ARG A 51 -1.02 -5.52 4.51
N LEU A 52 -1.77 -4.45 4.26
CA LEU A 52 -3.14 -4.52 3.75
C LEU A 52 -3.24 -5.36 2.47
N TYR A 53 -2.33 -5.11 1.52
CA TYR A 53 -2.31 -5.83 0.25
C TYR A 53 -1.94 -7.31 0.45
N ALA A 54 -1.04 -7.62 1.38
CA ALA A 54 -0.72 -9.00 1.73
C ALA A 54 -1.90 -9.72 2.40
N ASP A 55 -2.72 -9.02 3.16
CA ASP A 55 -3.91 -9.58 3.82
C ASP A 55 -4.99 -9.92 2.78
N VAL A 56 -5.25 -9.04 1.79
CA VAL A 56 -6.12 -9.35 0.65
C VAL A 56 -5.64 -10.58 -0.10
N MET A 57 -4.35 -10.65 -0.44
CA MET A 57 -3.80 -11.80 -1.17
C MET A 57 -3.87 -13.10 -0.35
N ARG A 58 -3.71 -13.02 0.98
CA ARG A 58 -3.88 -14.18 1.86
C ARG A 58 -5.34 -14.64 1.90
N ALA A 59 -6.30 -13.73 1.99
CA ALA A 59 -7.73 -14.05 1.98
C ALA A 59 -8.15 -14.65 0.63
N ALA A 60 -7.73 -14.07 -0.50
CA ALA A 60 -8.07 -14.57 -1.83
C ALA A 60 -7.53 -16.00 -2.06
N ARG A 61 -6.29 -16.27 -1.65
CA ARG A 61 -5.72 -17.63 -1.70
C ARG A 61 -6.43 -18.60 -0.76
N ALA A 62 -6.85 -18.15 0.42
CA ALA A 62 -7.60 -18.98 1.35
C ALA A 62 -8.96 -19.39 0.74
N PHE A 63 -9.66 -18.45 0.11
CA PHE A 63 -10.90 -18.72 -0.62
C PHE A 63 -10.68 -19.70 -1.78
N GLY A 64 -9.69 -19.44 -2.65
CA GLY A 64 -9.37 -20.34 -3.76
C GLY A 64 -9.06 -21.78 -3.31
N ARG A 65 -8.31 -21.93 -2.21
CA ARG A 65 -8.05 -23.26 -1.61
C ARG A 65 -9.32 -23.91 -1.06
N ALA A 66 -10.20 -23.15 -0.42
CA ALA A 66 -11.46 -23.68 0.09
C ALA A 66 -12.35 -24.22 -1.03
N VAL A 67 -12.35 -23.55 -2.20
CA VAL A 67 -13.05 -24.02 -3.41
C VAL A 67 -12.43 -25.33 -3.93
N VAL A 68 -11.11 -25.38 -4.10
CA VAL A 68 -10.40 -26.55 -4.63
C VAL A 68 -10.52 -27.77 -3.72
N SER A 69 -10.54 -27.56 -2.40
CA SER A 69 -10.67 -28.64 -1.42
C SER A 69 -12.12 -29.05 -1.16
N GLU A 70 -13.06 -28.56 -1.97
CA GLU A 70 -14.50 -28.85 -1.88
C GLU A 70 -15.03 -28.67 -0.44
N GLN A 71 -14.52 -27.64 0.24
CA GLN A 71 -14.97 -27.35 1.60
C GLN A 71 -16.46 -27.01 1.58
N GLY A 72 -17.18 -27.45 2.61
CA GLY A 72 -18.61 -27.19 2.71
C GLY A 72 -18.95 -25.71 2.57
N VAL A 73 -20.14 -25.42 2.04
CA VAL A 73 -20.67 -24.07 1.80
C VAL A 73 -20.46 -23.10 2.98
N PRO A 74 -20.61 -23.48 4.27
CA PRO A 74 -20.33 -22.57 5.39
C PRO A 74 -18.91 -22.03 5.38
N VAL A 75 -17.91 -22.87 5.09
CA VAL A 75 -16.50 -22.48 5.09
C VAL A 75 -16.18 -21.56 3.92
N LEU A 76 -16.78 -21.83 2.75
CA LEU A 76 -16.67 -20.95 1.58
C LEU A 76 -17.27 -19.58 1.84
N ARG A 77 -18.43 -19.53 2.51
CA ARG A 77 -19.08 -18.27 2.89
C ARG A 77 -18.24 -17.48 3.89
N ASP A 78 -17.66 -18.14 4.89
CA ASP A 78 -16.75 -17.50 5.83
C ASP A 78 -15.48 -16.98 5.15
N ALA A 79 -14.90 -17.75 4.21
CA ALA A 79 -13.74 -17.34 3.45
C ALA A 79 -14.04 -16.13 2.54
N LEU A 80 -15.21 -16.10 1.91
CA LEU A 80 -15.68 -14.96 1.12
C LEU A 80 -15.92 -13.73 2.00
N GLY A 81 -16.53 -13.90 3.18
CA GLY A 81 -16.74 -12.81 4.13
C GLY A 81 -15.42 -12.17 4.55
N ARG A 82 -14.42 -12.98 4.90
CA ARG A 82 -13.07 -12.47 5.22
C ARG A 82 -12.43 -11.75 4.05
N LEU A 83 -12.61 -12.24 2.82
CA LEU A 83 -12.12 -11.58 1.61
C LEU A 83 -12.79 -10.22 1.44
N ALA A 84 -14.11 -10.15 1.58
CA ALA A 84 -14.88 -8.90 1.50
C ALA A 84 -14.39 -7.88 2.54
N ASP A 85 -14.20 -8.30 3.80
CA ASP A 85 -13.73 -7.43 4.89
C ASP A 85 -12.37 -6.80 4.54
N VAL A 86 -11.37 -7.62 4.18
CA VAL A 86 -10.03 -7.10 3.86
C VAL A 86 -10.00 -6.28 2.56
N THR A 87 -10.89 -6.56 1.60
CA THR A 87 -11.02 -5.71 0.41
C THR A 87 -11.66 -4.36 0.73
N SER A 88 -12.58 -4.30 1.70
CA SER A 88 -13.17 -3.05 2.19
C SER A 88 -12.11 -2.16 2.83
N ASP A 89 -11.23 -2.74 3.66
CA ASP A 89 -10.12 -2.01 4.27
C ASP A 89 -9.19 -1.40 3.21
N VAL A 90 -8.89 -2.13 2.14
CA VAL A 90 -8.09 -1.58 1.03
C VAL A 90 -8.86 -0.53 0.23
N ALA A 91 -10.18 -0.68 0.08
CA ALA A 91 -10.99 0.28 -0.68
C ALA A 91 -11.00 1.68 -0.04
N LEU A 92 -10.90 1.76 1.29
CA LEU A 92 -10.76 3.03 2.01
C LEU A 92 -9.44 3.75 1.68
N GLU A 93 -8.37 2.98 1.48
CA GLU A 93 -7.03 3.50 1.20
C GLU A 93 -6.76 3.70 -0.30
N THR A 94 -7.42 2.94 -1.17
CA THR A 94 -7.16 2.96 -2.62
C THR A 94 -8.46 2.74 -3.42
N PRO A 95 -9.28 3.80 -3.60
CA PRO A 95 -10.59 3.70 -4.25
C PRO A 95 -10.53 3.18 -5.70
N ASP A 96 -9.51 3.58 -6.45
CA ASP A 96 -9.32 3.15 -7.85
C ASP A 96 -9.11 1.63 -7.99
N LEU A 97 -8.48 1.00 -6.99
CA LEU A 97 -8.31 -0.44 -6.94
C LEU A 97 -9.62 -1.14 -6.55
N ALA A 98 -10.41 -0.50 -5.68
CA ALA A 98 -11.70 -1.01 -5.21
C ALA A 98 -12.66 -1.23 -6.36
N GLU A 99 -12.89 -0.19 -7.16
CA GLU A 99 -13.92 -0.17 -8.20
C GLU A 99 -13.62 -1.15 -9.35
N ARG A 100 -12.33 -1.41 -9.62
CA ARG A 100 -11.92 -2.24 -10.77
C ARG A 100 -11.46 -3.63 -10.36
N SER A 101 -10.35 -3.72 -9.63
CA SER A 101 -9.66 -5.00 -9.45
C SER A 101 -10.17 -5.79 -8.26
N LEU A 102 -10.43 -5.12 -7.12
CA LEU A 102 -11.02 -5.78 -5.96
C LEU A 102 -12.47 -6.19 -6.25
N GLY A 103 -13.24 -5.32 -6.91
CA GLY A 103 -14.59 -5.64 -7.39
C GLY A 103 -14.63 -6.89 -8.27
N GLN A 104 -13.72 -7.01 -9.25
CA GLN A 104 -13.63 -8.21 -10.10
C GLN A 104 -13.31 -9.47 -9.30
N VAL A 105 -12.39 -9.40 -8.34
CA VAL A 105 -12.04 -10.56 -7.50
C VAL A 105 -13.24 -10.99 -6.65
N LEU A 106 -13.97 -10.05 -6.06
CA LEU A 106 -15.18 -10.34 -5.28
C LEU A 106 -16.30 -10.92 -6.14
N GLU A 107 -16.57 -10.33 -7.31
CA GLU A 107 -17.59 -10.81 -8.25
C GLU A 107 -17.33 -12.27 -8.65
N LYS A 108 -16.08 -12.61 -8.99
CA LYS A 108 -15.69 -13.97 -9.36
C LYS A 108 -15.78 -14.92 -8.16
N ALA A 109 -15.43 -14.47 -6.95
CA ALA A 109 -15.56 -15.26 -5.74
C ALA A 109 -17.03 -15.54 -5.37
N GLU A 110 -17.90 -14.55 -5.48
CA GLU A 110 -19.35 -14.69 -5.29
C GLU A 110 -19.97 -15.64 -6.32
N ARG A 111 -19.53 -15.56 -7.57
CA ARG A 111 -19.96 -16.49 -8.62
C ARG A 111 -19.55 -17.93 -8.28
N LEU A 112 -18.34 -18.15 -7.79
CA LEU A 112 -17.89 -19.46 -7.32
C LEU A 112 -18.73 -19.98 -6.16
N LEU A 113 -19.03 -19.14 -5.17
CA LEU A 113 -19.92 -19.52 -4.07
C LEU A 113 -21.32 -19.88 -4.58
N THR A 114 -21.85 -19.11 -5.53
CA THR A 114 -23.17 -19.37 -6.15
C THR A 114 -23.18 -20.70 -6.87
N LEU A 115 -22.14 -21.02 -7.65
CA LEU A 115 -21.98 -22.31 -8.33
C LEU A 115 -21.83 -23.46 -7.32
N ALA A 116 -21.11 -23.26 -6.22
CA ALA A 116 -20.98 -24.27 -5.17
C ALA A 116 -22.30 -24.55 -4.45
N VAL A 117 -23.20 -23.56 -4.36
CA VAL A 117 -24.54 -23.71 -3.77
C VAL A 117 -25.54 -24.31 -4.76
N GLN A 118 -25.47 -23.92 -6.04
CA GLN A 118 -26.39 -24.39 -7.08
C GLN A 118 -25.93 -25.74 -7.67
N ARG A 119 -26.57 -26.83 -7.24
CA ARG A 119 -26.55 -28.09 -8.03
C ARG A 119 -27.44 -27.85 -9.26
N PRO A 120 -26.92 -27.77 -10.51
CA PRO A 120 -26.04 -28.78 -11.10
C PRO A 120 -24.83 -28.15 -11.82
N ALA A 121 -24.11 -27.22 -11.18
CA ALA A 121 -22.88 -26.70 -11.77
C ALA A 121 -21.96 -27.88 -12.16
N THR A 122 -21.60 -27.96 -13.44
CA THR A 122 -20.69 -29.00 -13.93
C THR A 122 -19.28 -28.69 -13.45
N ASN A 123 -18.46 -29.72 -13.24
CA ASN A 123 -17.05 -29.56 -12.86
C ASN A 123 -16.28 -28.63 -13.81
N GLU A 124 -16.66 -28.62 -15.09
CA GLU A 124 -16.08 -27.73 -16.10
C GLU A 124 -16.37 -26.25 -15.83
N VAL A 125 -17.62 -25.88 -15.54
CA VAL A 125 -18.02 -24.50 -15.23
C VAL A 125 -17.36 -24.00 -13.93
N ILE A 126 -17.23 -24.87 -12.94
CA ILE A 126 -16.51 -24.55 -11.69
C ILE A 126 -15.03 -24.31 -11.97
N THR A 127 -14.40 -25.15 -12.79
CA THR A 127 -12.98 -25.04 -13.14
C THR A 127 -12.68 -23.79 -13.96
N GLU A 128 -13.53 -23.44 -14.93
CA GLU A 128 -13.42 -22.20 -15.70
C GLU A 128 -13.55 -20.98 -14.78
N THR A 129 -14.58 -20.94 -13.93
CA THR A 129 -14.79 -19.82 -13.00
C THR A 129 -13.66 -19.70 -11.98
N LEU A 130 -13.08 -20.83 -11.56
CA LEU A 130 -11.92 -20.86 -10.68
C LEU A 130 -10.68 -20.29 -11.38
N THR A 131 -10.50 -20.59 -12.66
CA THR A 131 -9.39 -20.05 -13.48
C THR A 131 -9.54 -18.54 -13.67
N ASP A 132 -10.76 -18.07 -13.93
CA ASP A 132 -11.11 -16.65 -13.99
C ASP A 132 -10.80 -15.93 -12.67
N PHE A 133 -11.16 -16.53 -11.54
CA PHE A 133 -10.84 -16.00 -10.22
C PHE A 133 -9.33 -15.88 -9.99
N HIS A 134 -8.55 -16.93 -10.31
CA HIS A 134 -7.09 -16.87 -10.18
C HIS A 134 -6.48 -15.79 -11.07
N SER A 135 -6.97 -15.65 -12.30
CA SER A 135 -6.53 -14.60 -13.24
C SER A 135 -6.82 -13.20 -12.70
N ALA A 136 -7.99 -12.98 -12.09
CA ALA A 136 -8.34 -11.72 -11.44
C ALA A 136 -7.43 -11.43 -10.23
N VAL A 137 -7.10 -12.44 -9.43
CA VAL A 137 -6.18 -12.33 -8.28
C VAL A 137 -4.75 -12.00 -8.75
N GLU A 138 -4.29 -12.59 -9.85
CA GLU A 138 -2.98 -12.26 -10.44
C GLU A 138 -2.94 -10.84 -11.00
N ALA A 139 -4.00 -10.41 -11.69
CA ALA A 139 -4.13 -9.05 -12.19
C ALA A 139 -4.14 -8.02 -11.04
N LEU A 140 -4.85 -8.33 -9.95
CA LEU A 140 -4.85 -7.54 -8.73
C LEU A 140 -3.43 -7.45 -8.15
N ASN A 141 -2.72 -8.57 -8.00
CA ASN A 141 -1.35 -8.59 -7.51
C ASN A 141 -0.41 -7.73 -8.37
N GLY A 142 -0.57 -7.77 -9.70
CA GLY A 142 0.17 -6.90 -10.62
C GLY A 142 -0.05 -5.41 -10.34
N ARG A 143 -1.31 -5.00 -10.13
CA ARG A 143 -1.66 -3.61 -9.81
C ARG A 143 -1.20 -3.18 -8.42
N LEU A 144 -1.38 -4.03 -7.40
CA LEU A 144 -0.92 -3.76 -6.04
C LEU A 144 0.61 -3.56 -6.00
N ASN A 145 1.36 -4.37 -6.77
CA ASN A 145 2.81 -4.21 -6.89
C ASN A 145 3.22 -2.93 -7.62
N ALA A 146 2.45 -2.49 -8.62
CA ALA A 146 2.68 -1.21 -9.29
C ALA A 146 2.42 -0.03 -8.34
N GLU A 147 1.40 -0.11 -7.49
CA GLU A 147 1.05 0.90 -6.50
C GLU A 147 2.08 1.00 -5.35
N ILE A 148 2.65 -0.13 -4.90
CA ILE A 148 3.71 -0.14 -3.88
C ILE A 148 5.06 0.34 -4.45
N ASN A 149 5.29 0.17 -5.76
CA ASN A 149 6.52 0.50 -6.45
C ASN A 149 6.25 1.44 -7.64
N PRO A 150 5.74 2.67 -7.39
CA PRO A 150 5.55 3.62 -8.47
C PRO A 150 6.93 3.88 -9.08
N ARG A 151 7.07 3.69 -10.40
CA ARG A 151 8.29 4.05 -11.13
C ARG A 151 8.57 5.52 -10.80
N ARG A 152 9.74 5.82 -10.21
CA ARG A 152 10.12 7.21 -9.94
C ARG A 152 10.02 7.99 -11.25
N PRO A 153 9.28 9.11 -11.31
CA PRO A 153 9.36 9.99 -12.47
C PRO A 153 10.82 10.46 -12.58
N HIS A 154 11.40 10.24 -13.76
CA HIS A 154 12.74 10.69 -14.12
C HIS A 154 12.75 12.20 -14.38
#